data_AF-A0A061QRX6-F1
#
_entry.id   AF-A0A061QRX6-F1
#
_cell.length_a   1.000
_cell.length_b   1.000
_cell.length_c   1.000
_cell.angle_alpha   90.00
_cell.angle_beta   90.00
_cell.angle_gamma   90.00
#
_symmetry.space_group_name_H-M   'P 1'
#
loop_
_entity.id
_entity.type
_entity.pdbx_description
1 polymer ?
#
loop_
_entity_poly.entity_id
_entity_poly.type
_entity_poly.pdbx_seq_one_letter_code
_entity_poly.pdbx_strand_id
1 'polypeptide(L)'
;MLCGRSISPWRLKACVYQAGDFFPGMTTRLNRGVVLVNESSAESHSVLYSTSKLSWPLKISYGAPAFGVQSISLMIAVYGGDYYVLLGAGVSMLSFFTAWARSFDVITDPLMAWVSDQTRSKHGRRRPYLLLGAPFYAAFLVLLFTPPRGLSGAGLALWFCAFYTLFYLADTVSNIPYEALGPELASDHDERNRLFFVSKGFMLAGMLFAALGPGLVAFALA
;
A
#
# COMPACT_ATOMS: atom_id res chain seq x y z
N MET A 1 3.63 -49.23 14.38
CA MET A 1 5.06 -48.95 14.21
C MET A 1 5.33 -49.07 12.71
N LEU A 2 5.70 -48.06 11.93
CA LEU A 2 6.68 -46.98 12.14
C LEU A 2 6.18 -45.64 11.58
N CYS A 3 6.47 -44.59 12.33
CA CYS A 3 6.30 -43.18 12.00
C CYS A 3 7.62 -42.65 11.39
N GLY A 4 7.56 -41.72 10.44
CA GLY A 4 8.66 -40.78 10.18
C GLY A 4 9.24 -40.75 8.77
N ARG A 5 8.53 -40.13 7.81
CA ARG A 5 9.13 -39.27 6.77
C ARG A 5 8.07 -38.30 6.24
N SER A 6 8.39 -37.00 6.36
CA SER A 6 7.58 -35.83 6.00
C SER A 6 7.33 -35.78 4.50
N ILE A 7 6.08 -36.02 4.08
CA ILE A 7 5.62 -35.85 2.69
C ILE A 7 4.78 -34.58 2.64
N SER A 8 5.13 -33.68 1.71
CA SER A 8 4.54 -32.35 1.56
C SER A 8 3.03 -32.37 1.27
N PRO A 9 2.23 -31.37 1.72
CA PRO A 9 0.77 -31.35 1.64
C PRO A 9 0.17 -31.43 0.22
N TRP A 10 0.96 -31.13 -0.81
CA TRP A 10 0.51 -31.10 -2.20
C TRP A 10 0.41 -32.48 -2.85
N ARG A 11 1.15 -33.49 -2.36
CA ARG A 11 1.09 -34.86 -2.92
C ARG A 11 -0.11 -35.67 -2.42
N LEU A 12 -0.64 -35.36 -1.24
CA LEU A 12 -1.84 -36.02 -0.71
C LEU A 12 -3.11 -35.64 -1.47
N LYS A 13 -3.21 -34.40 -1.99
CA LYS A 13 -4.37 -33.97 -2.78
C LYS A 13 -4.53 -34.75 -4.09
N ALA A 14 -3.43 -35.15 -4.73
CA ALA A 14 -3.50 -35.97 -5.95
C ALA A 14 -3.96 -37.41 -5.66
N CYS A 15 -3.57 -37.98 -4.50
CA CYS A 15 -3.93 -39.35 -4.15
C CYS A 15 -5.41 -39.51 -3.77
N VAL A 16 -6.01 -38.48 -3.18
CA VAL A 16 -7.44 -38.49 -2.81
C VAL A 16 -8.33 -38.33 -4.04
N TYR A 17 -7.89 -37.58 -5.05
CA TYR A 17 -8.67 -37.39 -6.29
C TYR A 17 -8.80 -38.68 -7.13
N GLN A 18 -7.87 -39.62 -6.96
CA GLN A 18 -7.86 -40.88 -7.70
C GLN A 18 -8.50 -42.05 -6.94
N ALA A 19 -8.98 -41.81 -5.72
CA ALA A 19 -9.57 -42.82 -4.84
C ALA A 19 -11.08 -42.63 -4.59
N GLY A 20 -11.74 -41.74 -5.35
CA GLY A 20 -13.18 -41.50 -5.27
C GLY A 20 -14.07 -42.59 -5.88
N ASP A 21 -13.51 -43.47 -6.71
CA ASP A 21 -14.32 -44.41 -7.51
C ASP A 21 -14.63 -45.75 -6.83
N PHE A 22 -14.22 -46.00 -5.57
CA PHE A 22 -14.22 -47.38 -5.04
C PHE A 22 -14.94 -47.67 -3.72
N PHE A 23 -15.38 -46.69 -2.91
CA PHE A 23 -16.17 -47.01 -1.69
C PHE A 23 -17.13 -45.87 -1.28
N PRO A 24 -18.46 -46.08 -1.32
CA PRO A 24 -19.41 -45.15 -0.72
C PRO A 24 -19.56 -45.44 0.78
N GLY A 25 -19.41 -44.41 1.63
CA GLY A 25 -19.95 -44.45 3.00
C GLY A 25 -18.99 -44.48 4.19
N MET A 26 -18.00 -43.55 4.27
CA MET A 26 -17.31 -43.28 5.53
C MET A 26 -17.34 -41.79 5.90
N THR A 27 -18.14 -41.45 6.92
CA THR A 27 -18.21 -40.12 7.52
C THR A 27 -17.27 -40.03 8.72
N THR A 28 -16.05 -39.51 8.53
CA THR A 28 -15.18 -39.11 9.64
C THR A 28 -15.63 -37.77 10.21
N ARG A 29 -16.11 -37.79 11.46
CA ARG A 29 -16.63 -36.63 12.20
C ARG A 29 -15.47 -35.85 12.84
N LEU A 30 -15.14 -34.67 12.29
CA LEU A 30 -14.16 -33.72 12.88
C LEU A 30 -14.89 -32.56 13.58
N ASN A 31 -14.54 -32.35 14.84
CA ASN A 31 -15.13 -31.38 15.76
C ASN A 31 -14.65 -29.94 15.46
N ARG A 32 -15.13 -29.35 14.37
CA ARG A 32 -15.27 -27.90 14.06
C ARG A 32 -15.52 -27.77 12.56
N GLY A 33 -16.77 -27.48 12.17
CA GLY A 33 -17.16 -27.21 10.80
C GLY A 33 -17.33 -28.47 9.96
N VAL A 34 -18.56 -28.99 9.94
CA VAL A 34 -18.95 -30.05 9.01
C VAL A 34 -19.08 -29.42 7.63
N VAL A 35 -18.18 -29.75 6.72
CA VAL A 35 -18.40 -29.55 5.28
C VAL A 35 -19.17 -30.78 4.80
N LEU A 36 -20.49 -30.66 4.69
CA LEU A 36 -21.31 -31.66 4.03
C LEU A 36 -21.07 -31.52 2.52
N VAL A 37 -20.23 -32.38 1.96
CA VAL A 37 -20.24 -32.60 0.51
C VAL A 37 -21.41 -33.54 0.24
N ASN A 38 -22.54 -32.98 -0.17
CA ASN A 38 -23.65 -33.76 -0.72
C ASN A 38 -23.42 -33.89 -2.23
N GLU A 39 -23.25 -35.12 -2.70
CA GLU A 39 -22.88 -35.47 -4.07
C GLU A 39 -24.10 -35.69 -4.99
N SER A 40 -25.30 -35.36 -4.52
CA SER A 40 -26.56 -35.65 -5.22
C SER A 40 -27.39 -34.39 -5.50
N SER A 41 -26.83 -33.41 -6.22
CA SER A 41 -27.60 -32.47 -7.07
C SER A 41 -26.62 -31.66 -7.93
N ALA A 42 -26.59 -31.95 -9.23
CA ALA A 42 -26.05 -31.01 -10.20
C ALA A 42 -26.88 -29.72 -10.15
N GLU A 43 -26.21 -28.57 -10.31
CA GLU A 43 -26.69 -27.17 -10.22
C GLU A 43 -26.64 -26.52 -8.83
N SER A 44 -25.93 -25.38 -8.77
CA SER A 44 -25.80 -24.43 -7.64
C SER A 44 -24.75 -24.70 -6.54
N HIS A 45 -23.47 -24.85 -6.92
CA HIS A 45 -22.36 -24.54 -6.00
C HIS A 45 -22.24 -23.01 -5.79
N SER A 46 -23.26 -22.37 -5.22
CA SER A 46 -23.06 -21.09 -4.55
C SER A 46 -22.34 -21.40 -3.24
N VAL A 47 -21.00 -21.44 -3.31
CA VAL A 47 -20.18 -21.27 -2.10
C VAL A 47 -20.70 -19.99 -1.46
N LEU A 48 -21.43 -20.12 -0.35
CA LEU A 48 -21.89 -18.99 0.45
C LEU A 48 -20.64 -18.34 1.04
N TYR A 49 -19.96 -17.52 0.24
CA TYR A 49 -19.07 -16.52 0.76
C TYR A 49 -19.90 -15.74 1.77
N SER A 50 -19.55 -15.82 3.05
CA SER A 50 -20.10 -14.91 4.03
C SER A 50 -19.69 -13.51 3.58
N THR A 51 -20.58 -12.83 2.87
CA THR A 51 -20.48 -11.46 2.41
C THR A 51 -20.64 -10.55 3.61
N SER A 52 -19.74 -10.67 4.59
CA SER A 52 -19.72 -9.77 5.73
C SER A 52 -19.39 -8.38 5.22
N LYS A 53 -20.39 -7.50 5.19
CA LYS A 53 -20.21 -6.10 4.83
C LYS A 53 -19.20 -5.46 5.77
N LEU A 54 -18.26 -4.71 5.20
CA LEU A 54 -17.25 -3.97 5.95
C LEU A 54 -17.91 -2.77 6.64
N SER A 55 -17.56 -2.58 7.91
CA SER A 55 -18.06 -1.47 8.70
C SER A 55 -17.59 -0.12 8.12
N TRP A 56 -18.46 0.88 8.12
CA TRP A 56 -18.15 2.23 7.60
C TRP A 56 -16.94 2.91 8.26
N PRO A 57 -16.77 2.86 9.59
CA PRO A 57 -15.55 3.33 10.26
C PRO A 57 -14.26 2.72 9.70
N LEU A 58 -14.28 1.45 9.31
CA LEU A 58 -13.11 0.79 8.74
C LEU A 58 -12.80 1.32 7.32
N LYS A 59 -13.84 1.57 6.52
CA LYS A 59 -13.68 2.18 5.19
C LYS A 59 -13.09 3.59 5.27
N ILE A 60 -13.57 4.39 6.23
CA ILE A 60 -13.06 5.74 6.48
C ILE A 60 -11.63 5.68 6.98
N SER A 61 -11.33 4.80 7.95
CA SER A 61 -9.96 4.65 8.50
C SER A 61 -8.96 4.19 7.45
N TYR A 62 -9.40 3.32 6.53
CA TYR A 62 -8.60 2.92 5.37
C TYR A 62 -8.39 4.09 4.42
N GLY A 63 -9.41 4.88 4.11
CA GLY A 63 -9.30 5.99 3.16
C GLY A 63 -8.56 7.23 3.68
N ALA A 64 -8.61 7.52 4.98
CA ALA A 64 -8.09 8.76 5.56
C ALA A 64 -6.60 9.04 5.28
N PRO A 65 -5.67 8.06 5.34
CA PRO A 65 -4.27 8.28 4.99
C PRO A 65 -4.06 8.79 3.55
N ALA A 66 -4.93 8.39 2.61
CA ALA A 66 -4.83 8.82 1.22
C ALA A 66 -4.97 10.33 1.03
N PHE A 67 -5.69 11.02 1.93
CA PHE A 67 -5.76 12.48 1.95
C PHE A 67 -4.39 13.10 2.24
N GLY A 68 -3.72 12.63 3.30
CA GLY A 68 -2.44 13.18 3.74
C GLY A 68 -1.33 12.90 2.73
N VAL A 69 -1.20 11.66 2.29
CA VAL A 69 -0.18 11.25 1.29
C VAL A 69 -0.35 12.06 0.00
N GLN A 70 -1.57 12.16 -0.53
CA GLN A 70 -1.76 12.79 -1.83
C GLN A 70 -1.72 14.33 -1.79
N SER A 71 -2.11 14.94 -0.67
CA SER A 71 -1.93 16.38 -0.49
C SER A 71 -0.44 16.75 -0.42
N ILE A 72 0.36 16.02 0.36
CA ILE A 72 1.80 16.26 0.48
C ILE A 72 2.51 15.99 -0.85
N SER A 73 2.23 14.86 -1.50
CA SER A 73 2.84 14.50 -2.78
C SER A 73 2.57 15.53 -3.86
N LEU A 74 1.35 16.07 -3.95
CA LEU A 74 1.03 17.13 -4.91
C LEU A 74 1.73 18.45 -4.55
N MET A 75 1.77 18.81 -3.26
CA MET A 75 2.44 20.02 -2.79
C MET A 75 3.93 20.02 -3.16
N ILE A 76 4.61 18.89 -2.97
CA ILE A 76 6.02 18.72 -3.36
C ILE A 76 6.18 18.79 -4.88
N ALA A 77 5.31 18.09 -5.62
CA ALA A 77 5.39 18.04 -7.08
C ALA A 77 5.23 19.43 -7.74
N VAL A 78 4.38 20.28 -7.17
CA VAL A 78 4.12 21.63 -7.70
C VAL A 78 5.12 22.65 -7.15
N TYR A 79 5.32 22.71 -5.83
CA TYR A 79 6.03 23.82 -5.19
C TYR A 79 7.46 23.47 -4.75
N GLY A 80 7.79 22.19 -4.66
CA GLY A 80 9.09 21.74 -4.17
C GLY A 80 10.23 22.25 -5.05
N GLY A 81 10.09 22.15 -6.38
CA GLY A 81 11.08 22.68 -7.32
C GLY A 81 11.23 24.21 -7.22
N ASP A 82 10.10 24.93 -7.30
CA ASP A 82 10.08 26.39 -7.26
C ASP A 82 10.70 26.96 -5.97
N TYR A 83 10.45 26.30 -4.83
CA TYR A 83 11.07 26.66 -3.56
C TYR A 83 12.61 26.65 -3.64
N TYR A 84 13.21 25.62 -4.24
CA TYR A 84 14.66 25.53 -4.41
C TYR A 84 15.21 26.49 -5.46
N VAL A 85 14.44 26.79 -6.51
CA VAL A 85 14.80 27.82 -7.51
C VAL A 85 14.87 29.19 -6.86
N LEU A 86 13.91 29.54 -5.99
CA LEU A 86 13.92 30.79 -5.23
C LEU A 86 15.13 30.91 -4.29
N LEU A 87 15.62 29.78 -3.77
CA LEU A 87 16.85 29.73 -2.97
C LEU A 87 18.14 29.84 -3.81
N GLY A 88 18.03 29.82 -5.14
CA GLY A 88 19.17 29.96 -6.06
C GLY A 88 19.71 28.65 -6.63
N ALA A 89 18.97 27.54 -6.53
CA ALA A 89 19.34 26.29 -7.21
C ALA A 89 19.02 26.37 -8.72
N GLY A 90 19.84 25.70 -9.52
CA GLY A 90 19.63 25.65 -10.98
C GLY A 90 18.45 24.76 -11.37
N VAL A 91 17.50 25.30 -12.13
CA VAL A 91 16.29 24.59 -12.61
C VAL A 91 16.65 23.28 -13.32
N SER A 92 17.68 23.28 -14.16
CA SER A 92 18.11 22.10 -14.92
C SER A 92 18.58 20.95 -14.01
N MET A 93 19.31 21.26 -12.93
CA MET A 93 19.78 20.26 -11.97
C MET A 93 18.61 19.69 -11.16
N LEU A 94 17.67 20.54 -10.74
CA LEU A 94 16.48 20.09 -10.01
C LEU A 94 15.64 19.14 -10.85
N SER A 95 15.36 19.48 -12.12
CA SER A 95 14.60 18.62 -13.03
C SER A 95 15.31 17.28 -13.27
N PHE A 96 16.64 17.31 -13.44
CA PHE A 96 17.43 16.08 -13.58
C PHE A 96 17.35 15.21 -12.31
N PHE A 97 17.48 15.79 -11.12
CA PHE A 97 17.42 15.04 -9.87
C PHE A 97 16.02 14.52 -9.54
N THR A 98 14.96 15.26 -9.90
CA THR A 98 13.60 14.76 -9.85
C THR A 98 13.45 13.54 -10.76
N ALA A 99 13.88 13.63 -12.02
CA ALA A 99 13.82 12.49 -12.94
C ALA A 99 14.63 11.29 -12.42
N TRP A 100 15.82 11.52 -11.87
CA TRP A 100 16.65 10.50 -11.25
C TRP A 100 15.93 9.79 -10.10
N ALA A 101 15.39 10.55 -9.15
CA ALA A 101 14.69 9.99 -7.99
C ALA A 101 13.47 9.17 -8.41
N ARG A 102 12.65 9.70 -9.32
CA ARG A 102 11.46 9.00 -9.85
C ARG A 102 11.82 7.78 -10.69
N SER A 103 13.00 7.73 -11.30
CA SER A 103 13.47 6.55 -12.04
C SER A 103 13.81 5.39 -11.12
N PHE A 104 14.22 5.67 -9.88
CA PHE A 104 14.51 4.64 -8.88
C PHE A 104 13.26 3.86 -8.45
N ASP A 105 12.07 4.48 -8.52
CA ASP A 105 10.79 3.86 -8.16
C ASP A 105 10.51 2.59 -8.94
N VAL A 106 10.97 2.51 -10.20
CA VAL A 106 10.79 1.32 -11.04
C VAL A 106 11.42 0.07 -10.42
N ILE A 107 12.41 0.25 -9.55
CA ILE A 107 13.09 -0.82 -8.81
C ILE A 107 12.52 -0.94 -7.40
N THR A 108 12.34 0.18 -6.70
CA THR A 108 11.94 0.15 -5.28
C THR A 108 10.50 -0.32 -5.09
N ASP A 109 9.59 0.00 -6.02
CA ASP A 109 8.18 -0.38 -5.87
C ASP A 109 7.96 -1.91 -5.98
N PRO A 110 8.48 -2.62 -7.02
CA PRO A 110 8.38 -4.08 -7.08
C PRO A 110 9.14 -4.77 -5.93
N LEU A 111 10.29 -4.23 -5.55
CA LEU A 111 11.08 -4.75 -4.43
C LEU A 111 10.26 -4.67 -3.14
N MET A 112 9.67 -3.52 -2.85
CA MET A 112 8.86 -3.32 -1.66
C MET A 112 7.59 -4.16 -1.68
N ALA A 113 6.94 -4.30 -2.83
CA ALA A 113 5.80 -5.20 -2.99
C ALA A 113 6.17 -6.64 -2.59
N TRP A 114 7.28 -7.15 -3.15
CA TRP A 114 7.80 -8.49 -2.86
C TRP A 114 8.20 -8.67 -1.39
N VAL A 115 8.95 -7.72 -0.81
CA VAL A 115 9.36 -7.74 0.61
C VAL A 115 8.12 -7.77 1.52
N SER A 116 7.13 -6.93 1.22
CA SER A 116 5.90 -6.86 2.01
C SER A 116 5.13 -8.17 2.00
N ASP A 117 5.11 -8.89 0.87
CA ASP A 117 4.38 -10.15 0.72
C ASP A 117 5.03 -11.33 1.44
N GLN A 118 6.36 -11.31 1.61
CA GLN A 118 7.10 -12.36 2.32
C GLN A 118 7.16 -12.16 3.84
N THR A 119 6.79 -10.97 4.33
CA THR A 119 7.00 -10.61 5.73
C THR A 119 6.07 -11.40 6.66
N ARG A 120 6.67 -12.11 7.61
CA ARG A 120 5.96 -12.82 8.69
C ARG A 120 6.18 -12.08 10.00
N SER A 121 5.23 -11.24 10.39
CA SER A 121 5.28 -10.48 11.64
C SER A 121 4.07 -10.78 12.53
N LYS A 122 4.27 -10.73 13.85
CA LYS A 122 3.22 -10.89 14.87
C LYS A 122 2.10 -9.84 14.77
N HIS A 123 2.40 -8.67 14.21
CA HIS A 123 1.43 -7.58 14.04
C HIS A 123 0.72 -7.63 12.67
N GLY A 124 0.89 -8.71 11.91
CA GLY A 124 0.39 -8.84 10.54
C GLY A 124 1.46 -8.51 9.51
N ARG A 125 1.22 -8.93 8.27
CA ARG A 125 2.18 -8.89 7.17
C ARG A 125 2.59 -7.48 6.77
N ARG A 126 1.62 -6.56 6.68
CA ARG A 126 1.82 -5.23 6.07
C ARG A 126 1.92 -4.09 7.08
N ARG A 127 1.24 -4.20 8.23
CA ARG A 127 1.19 -3.18 9.28
C ARG A 127 2.55 -2.63 9.75
N PRO A 128 3.62 -3.44 9.89
CA PRO A 128 4.92 -2.92 10.32
C PRO A 128 5.47 -1.83 9.40
N TYR A 129 5.27 -1.97 8.09
CA TYR A 129 5.77 -1.02 7.10
C TYR A 129 5.01 0.31 7.14
N LEU A 130 3.68 0.28 7.30
CA LEU A 130 2.90 1.50 7.49
C LEU A 130 3.33 2.27 8.75
N LEU A 131 3.54 1.54 9.85
CA LEU A 131 3.90 2.16 11.14
C LEU A 131 5.33 2.69 11.17
N LEU A 132 6.27 2.00 10.53
CA LEU A 132 7.67 2.42 10.47
C LEU A 132 7.89 3.49 9.41
N GLY A 133 7.21 3.41 8.27
CA GLY A 133 7.40 4.34 7.17
C GLY A 133 6.82 5.73 7.45
N ALA A 134 5.70 5.84 8.19
CA ALA A 134 5.10 7.13 8.55
C ALA A 134 6.05 8.13 9.25
N PRO A 135 6.82 7.77 10.30
CA PRO A 135 7.76 8.70 10.92
C PRO A 135 8.94 9.06 10.01
N PHE A 136 9.44 8.12 9.19
CA PHE A 136 10.49 8.44 8.21
C PHE A 136 9.99 9.39 7.13
N TYR A 137 8.78 9.17 6.63
CA TYR A 137 8.12 10.04 5.67
C TYR A 137 7.99 11.48 6.21
N ALA A 138 7.51 11.63 7.45
CA ALA A 138 7.42 12.93 8.11
C ALA A 138 8.80 13.57 8.35
N ALA A 139 9.79 12.80 8.80
CA ALA A 139 11.14 13.31 9.04
C ALA A 139 11.81 13.82 7.76
N PHE A 140 11.74 13.03 6.68
CA PHE A 140 12.33 13.43 5.40
C PHE A 140 11.58 14.58 4.74
N LEU A 141 10.27 14.69 4.94
CA LEU A 141 9.51 15.88 4.53
C LEU A 141 10.05 17.16 5.19
N VAL A 142 10.26 17.13 6.51
CA VAL A 142 10.79 18.29 7.25
C VAL A 142 12.21 18.63 6.76
N LEU A 143 13.06 17.63 6.57
CA LEU A 143 14.43 17.82 6.09
C LEU A 143 14.47 18.33 4.64
N LEU A 144 13.53 17.90 3.79
CA LEU A 144 13.39 18.38 2.42
C LEU A 144 13.07 19.89 2.36
N PHE A 145 12.31 20.42 3.31
CA PHE A 145 11.97 21.85 3.36
C PHE A 145 12.84 22.67 4.33
N THR A 146 13.87 22.06 4.92
CA THR A 146 14.80 22.74 5.85
C THR A 146 16.26 22.60 5.39
N PRO A 147 16.63 23.12 4.21
CA PRO A 147 18.02 23.10 3.77
C PRO A 147 18.90 23.98 4.68
N PRO A 148 20.16 23.58 4.97
CA PRO A 148 21.13 24.39 5.69
C PRO A 148 21.34 25.75 5.03
N ARG A 149 21.44 26.80 5.85
CA ARG A 149 21.73 28.15 5.36
C ARG A 149 23.15 28.21 4.81
N GLY A 150 23.34 28.95 3.71
CA GLY A 150 24.66 29.19 3.11
C GLY A 150 25.12 28.13 2.10
N LEU A 151 24.26 27.18 1.72
CA LEU A 151 24.54 26.29 0.60
C LEU A 151 24.61 27.07 -0.72
N SER A 152 25.55 26.69 -1.59
CA SER A 152 25.58 27.15 -2.98
C SER A 152 24.40 26.56 -3.77
N GLY A 153 24.09 27.11 -4.95
CA GLY A 153 23.02 26.57 -5.81
C GLY A 153 23.18 25.08 -6.12
N ALA A 154 24.42 24.61 -6.31
CA ALA A 154 24.71 23.18 -6.49
C ALA A 154 24.53 22.38 -5.18
N GLY A 155 24.93 22.94 -4.04
CA GLY A 155 24.70 22.33 -2.72
C GLY A 155 23.22 22.17 -2.38
N LEU A 156 22.40 23.16 -2.73
CA LEU A 156 20.95 23.10 -2.62
C LEU A 156 20.35 22.00 -3.51
N ALA A 157 20.82 21.89 -4.75
CA ALA A 157 20.35 20.85 -5.66
C ALA A 157 20.71 19.43 -5.17
N LEU A 158 21.89 19.24 -4.60
CA LEU A 158 22.30 17.97 -3.98
C LEU A 158 21.48 17.64 -2.73
N TRP A 159 21.21 18.65 -1.89
CA TRP A 159 20.32 18.48 -0.73
C TRP A 159 18.92 18.06 -1.15
N PHE A 160 18.36 18.75 -2.15
CA PHE A 160 17.07 18.39 -2.75
C PHE A 160 17.10 16.95 -3.24
N CYS A 161 18.09 16.56 -4.04
CA CYS A 161 18.23 15.19 -4.55
C CYS A 161 18.20 14.14 -3.43
N ALA A 162 19.01 14.33 -2.39
CA ALA A 162 19.11 13.39 -1.29
C ALA A 162 17.78 13.22 -0.54
N PHE A 163 17.18 14.32 -0.07
CA PHE A 163 15.97 14.25 0.74
C PHE A 163 14.70 13.99 -0.07
N TYR A 164 14.65 14.41 -1.34
CA TYR A 164 13.56 14.07 -2.25
C TYR A 164 13.55 12.56 -2.51
N THR A 165 14.72 11.96 -2.78
CA THR A 165 14.84 10.51 -2.97
C THR A 165 14.48 9.75 -1.69
N LEU A 166 15.00 10.16 -0.53
CA LEU A 166 14.69 9.51 0.75
C LEU A 166 13.21 9.63 1.13
N PHE A 167 12.59 10.77 0.84
CA PHE A 167 11.17 10.99 1.05
C PHE A 167 10.33 10.02 0.22
N TYR A 168 10.58 9.91 -1.09
CA TYR A 168 9.85 8.97 -1.94
C TYR A 168 10.15 7.51 -1.61
N LEU A 169 11.36 7.19 -1.15
CA LEU A 169 11.66 5.85 -0.66
C LEU A 169 10.82 5.50 0.59
N ALA A 170 10.66 6.44 1.53
CA ALA A 170 9.78 6.26 2.69
C ALA A 170 8.29 6.20 2.29
N ASP A 171 7.91 6.93 1.24
CA ASP A 171 6.58 6.84 0.62
C ASP A 171 6.34 5.42 0.09
N THR A 172 7.24 4.89 -0.75
CA THR A 172 7.18 3.51 -1.27
C THR A 172 7.03 2.47 -0.16
N VAL A 173 7.84 2.58 0.90
CA VAL A 173 7.78 1.66 2.06
C VAL A 173 6.39 1.66 2.71
N SER A 174 5.69 2.78 2.74
CA SER A 174 4.38 2.91 3.39
C SER A 174 3.22 2.65 2.44
N ASN A 175 3.27 3.24 1.24
CA ASN A 175 2.18 3.30 0.28
C ASN A 175 1.99 1.97 -0.45
N ILE A 176 3.06 1.27 -0.83
CA ILE A 176 2.94 -0.02 -1.54
C ILE A 176 2.22 -1.07 -0.66
N PRO A 177 2.60 -1.30 0.61
CA PRO A 177 1.85 -2.22 1.48
C PRO A 177 0.44 -1.71 1.82
N TYR A 178 0.22 -0.39 1.86
CA TYR A 178 -1.09 0.22 2.07
C TYR A 178 -2.05 -0.10 0.92
N GLU A 179 -1.65 0.12 -0.33
CA GLU A 179 -2.49 -0.14 -1.50
C GLU A 179 -2.84 -1.62 -1.63
N ALA A 180 -1.87 -2.48 -1.33
CA ALA A 180 -2.08 -3.90 -1.38
C ALA A 180 -3.06 -4.39 -0.29
N LEU A 181 -3.19 -3.67 0.84
CA LEU A 181 -4.09 -4.04 1.95
C LEU A 181 -5.57 -3.99 1.54
N GLY A 182 -5.96 -3.14 0.59
CA GLY A 182 -7.36 -2.99 0.15
C GLY A 182 -8.01 -4.30 -0.29
N PRO A 183 -7.40 -5.04 -1.24
CA PRO A 183 -7.88 -6.36 -1.66
C PRO A 183 -7.90 -7.44 -0.57
N GLU A 184 -7.07 -7.32 0.47
CA GLU A 184 -7.08 -8.25 1.62
C GLU A 184 -8.24 -7.97 2.58
N LEU A 185 -8.68 -6.72 2.69
CA LEU A 185 -9.78 -6.32 3.57
C LEU A 185 -11.15 -6.70 3.01
N ALA A 186 -11.32 -6.63 1.68
CA ALA A 186 -12.59 -6.88 1.01
C ALA A 186 -12.53 -8.13 0.12
N SER A 187 -13.25 -9.18 0.53
CA SER A 187 -13.40 -10.43 -0.21
C SER A 187 -14.37 -10.31 -1.39
N ASP A 188 -15.42 -9.50 -1.24
CA ASP A 188 -16.43 -9.26 -2.26
C ASP A 188 -16.04 -8.09 -3.19
N HIS A 189 -16.38 -8.21 -4.47
CA HIS A 189 -16.01 -7.24 -5.50
C HIS A 189 -16.68 -5.88 -5.27
N ASP A 190 -17.98 -5.86 -4.93
CA ASP A 190 -18.71 -4.62 -4.71
C ASP A 190 -18.23 -3.91 -3.45
N GLU A 191 -17.95 -4.67 -2.40
CA GLU A 191 -17.43 -4.10 -1.16
C GLU A 191 -16.00 -3.55 -1.31
N ARG A 192 -15.17 -4.21 -2.13
CA ARG A 192 -13.83 -3.72 -2.50
C ARG A 192 -13.91 -2.42 -3.30
N ASN A 193 -14.84 -2.33 -4.26
CA ASN A 193 -15.06 -1.11 -5.02
C ASN A 193 -15.52 0.03 -4.11
N ARG A 194 -16.41 -0.23 -3.14
CA ARG A 194 -16.82 0.78 -2.15
C ARG A 194 -15.65 1.24 -1.28
N LEU A 195 -14.78 0.32 -0.85
CA LEU A 195 -13.58 0.65 -0.08
C LEU A 195 -12.64 1.56 -0.86
N PHE A 196 -12.34 1.22 -2.12
CA PHE A 196 -11.51 2.06 -2.98
C PHE A 196 -12.17 3.38 -3.33
N PHE A 197 -13.49 3.42 -3.54
CA PHE A 197 -14.22 4.66 -3.78
C PHE A 197 -14.03 5.66 -2.63
N VAL A 198 -14.19 5.20 -1.38
CA VAL A 198 -13.95 6.05 -0.20
C VAL A 198 -12.50 6.55 -0.17
N SER A 199 -11.52 5.65 -0.36
CA SER A 199 -10.10 6.03 -0.38
C SER A 199 -9.76 7.03 -1.49
N LYS A 200 -10.28 6.83 -2.70
CA LYS A 200 -10.07 7.76 -3.83
C LYS A 200 -10.78 9.10 -3.60
N GLY A 201 -11.93 9.12 -2.92
CA GLY A 201 -12.58 10.35 -2.47
C GLY A 201 -11.68 11.18 -1.55
N PHE A 202 -11.04 10.54 -0.56
CA PHE A 202 -10.06 11.21 0.32
C PHE A 202 -8.82 11.71 -0.43
N MET A 203 -8.30 10.92 -1.37
CA MET A 203 -7.21 11.34 -2.26
C MET A 203 -7.56 12.61 -3.04
N LEU A 204 -8.74 12.66 -3.68
CA LEU A 204 -9.17 13.83 -4.44
C LEU A 204 -9.33 15.06 -3.55
N ALA A 205 -9.91 14.89 -2.36
CA ALA A 205 -10.01 15.97 -1.38
C ALA A 205 -8.62 16.51 -0.98
N GLY A 206 -7.63 15.62 -0.80
CA GLY A 206 -6.25 16.00 -0.51
C GLY A 206 -5.58 16.77 -1.64
N MET A 207 -5.79 16.33 -2.89
CA MET A 207 -5.28 17.03 -4.07
C MET A 207 -5.88 18.44 -4.20
N LEU A 208 -7.20 18.59 -4.00
CA LEU A 208 -7.85 19.89 -4.03
C LEU A 208 -7.31 20.81 -2.92
N PHE A 209 -7.11 20.27 -1.72
CA PHE A 209 -6.52 21.02 -0.62
C PHE A 209 -5.11 21.54 -0.97
N ALA A 210 -4.26 20.69 -1.52
CA ALA A 210 -2.91 21.08 -1.91
C ALA A 210 -2.88 22.09 -3.07
N ALA A 211 -3.77 21.95 -4.05
CA ALA A 211 -3.85 22.85 -5.20
C ALA A 211 -4.38 24.25 -4.80
N LEU A 212 -5.36 24.32 -3.91
CA LEU A 212 -5.98 25.58 -3.48
C LEU A 212 -5.22 26.27 -2.35
N GLY A 213 -4.46 25.53 -1.54
CA GLY A 213 -3.83 26.03 -0.32
C GLY A 213 -3.05 27.34 -0.52
N PRO A 214 -2.03 27.37 -1.41
CA PRO A 214 -1.23 28.59 -1.60
C PRO A 214 -2.03 29.76 -2.20
N GLY A 215 -2.99 29.49 -3.08
CA GLY A 215 -3.87 30.53 -3.64
C GLY A 215 -4.76 31.17 -2.58
N LEU A 216 -5.29 30.37 -1.65
CA LEU A 216 -6.08 30.87 -0.52
C LEU A 216 -5.24 31.70 0.45
N VAL A 217 -4.00 31.26 0.73
CA VAL A 217 -3.08 32.01 1.59
C VAL A 217 -2.70 33.34 0.92
N ALA A 218 -2.39 33.34 -0.37
CA ALA A 218 -2.07 34.56 -1.10
C ALA A 218 -3.25 35.55 -1.13
N PHE A 219 -4.48 35.05 -1.37
CA PHE A 219 -5.69 35.89 -1.33
C PHE A 219 -5.99 36.46 0.06
N ALA A 220 -5.76 35.69 1.12
CA ALA A 220 -6.00 36.15 2.49
C ALA A 220 -4.98 37.18 2.99
N LEU A 221 -3.79 37.25 2.36
CA LEU A 221 -2.72 38.20 2.69
C LEU A 221 -2.71 39.45 1.80
N ALA A 222 -3.57 39.51 0.77
CA ALA A 222 -3.74 40.64 -0.14
C ALA A 222 -4.83 41.60 0.34
#